data_AF-A0A850A3L9-F1
#
_entry.id   AF-A0A850A3L9-F1
#
_cell.length_a   1.000
_cell.length_b   1.000
_cell.length_c   1.000
_cell.angle_alpha   90.00
_cell.angle_beta   90.00
_cell.angle_gamma   90.00
#
_symmetry.space_group_name_H-M   'P 1'
#
loop_
_entity.id
_entity.type
_entity.pdbx_description
1 polymer ?
#
loop_
_entity_poly.entity_id
_entity_poly.type
_entity_poly.pdbx_seq_one_letter_code
_entity_poly.pdbx_strand_id
1 'polypeptide(L)'
;MKQSLPLRAMTADALTLSRLAAAALILWVGWKQGAASLPWVILILSAAWISDGIDGAFARRASVPTLLRRLDYAVDVSLAWATFIYLGLAGYLSYTFIVLYTILAAAAFLWFRRKAVLVLFMRGVDVLVAIIALRFAFLYTLPMIVWLLGLAYVMRVRLRQGVRRWWRDLTSLFSLLPLA
;
A
#
# COMPACT_ATOMS: atom_id res chain seq x y z
N MET A 1 14.95 -20.96 26.87
CA MET A 1 15.80 -20.74 25.68
C MET A 1 15.13 -19.74 24.75
N LYS A 2 15.71 -18.54 24.53
CA LYS A 2 15.24 -17.63 23.47
C LYS A 2 15.68 -18.23 22.14
N GLN A 3 14.77 -18.88 21.40
CA GLN A 3 15.03 -19.20 19.99
C GLN A 3 15.17 -17.86 19.26
N SER A 4 16.39 -17.54 18.82
CA SER A 4 16.62 -16.38 17.97
C SER A 4 15.83 -16.57 16.67
N LEU A 5 15.16 -15.52 16.24
CA LEU A 5 14.46 -15.55 14.95
C LEU A 5 15.49 -15.79 13.85
N PRO A 6 15.21 -16.67 12.88
CA PRO A 6 16.09 -16.87 11.75
C PRO A 6 16.22 -15.57 10.96
N LEU A 7 17.42 -15.28 10.46
CA LEU A 7 17.78 -14.03 9.77
C LEU A 7 16.70 -13.55 8.77
N ARG A 8 16.14 -14.48 7.99
CA ARG A 8 15.10 -14.18 6.98
C ARG A 8 13.80 -13.63 7.57
N ALA A 9 13.38 -14.11 8.75
CA ALA A 9 12.20 -13.61 9.43
C ALA A 9 12.45 -12.20 9.96
N MET A 10 13.63 -11.95 10.54
CA MET A 10 14.03 -10.62 10.99
C MET A 10 14.12 -9.62 9.82
N THR A 11 14.64 -10.05 8.67
CA THR A 11 14.67 -9.21 7.46
C THR A 11 13.26 -8.83 7.01
N ALA A 12 12.33 -9.79 6.98
CA ALA A 12 10.95 -9.51 6.59
C ALA A 12 10.26 -8.55 7.57
N ASP A 13 10.47 -8.73 8.88
CA ASP A 13 9.93 -7.82 9.89
C ASP A 13 10.56 -6.42 9.80
N ALA A 14 11.87 -6.32 9.53
CA ALA A 14 12.56 -5.04 9.34
C ALA A 14 12.05 -4.28 8.11
N LEU A 15 11.78 -4.97 7.01
CA LEU A 15 11.18 -4.39 5.80
C LEU A 15 9.70 -3.98 6.01
N THR A 16 8.98 -4.69 6.89
CA THR A 16 7.65 -4.26 7.31
C THR A 16 7.74 -2.95 8.12
N LEU A 17 8.68 -2.86 9.07
CA LEU A 17 8.88 -1.65 9.87
C LEU A 17 9.36 -0.45 9.03
N SER A 18 10.20 -0.69 8.01
CA SER A 18 10.66 0.39 7.14
C SER A 18 9.53 1.05 6.37
N ARG A 19 8.45 0.32 6.02
CA ARG A 19 7.24 0.90 5.41
C ARG A 19 6.49 1.80 6.37
N LEU A 20 6.43 1.46 7.66
CA LEU A 20 5.86 2.33 8.67
C LEU A 20 6.71 3.60 8.86
N ALA A 21 8.04 3.47 8.86
CA ALA A 21 8.95 4.62 8.88
C ALA A 21 8.79 5.49 7.62
N ALA A 22 8.62 4.88 6.44
CA ALA A 22 8.35 5.58 5.19
C ALA A 22 7.04 6.38 5.26
N ALA A 23 5.97 5.81 5.84
CA ALA A 23 4.70 6.51 6.05
C ALA A 23 4.89 7.78 6.90
N ALA A 24 5.61 7.66 8.03
CA ALA A 24 5.92 8.81 8.89
C ALA A 24 6.79 9.86 8.16
N LEU A 25 7.78 9.42 7.38
CA LEU A 25 8.66 10.30 6.62
C LEU A 25 7.90 11.06 5.54
N ILE A 26 7.00 10.39 4.80
CA ILE A 26 6.15 11.02 3.78
C ILE A 26 5.31 12.15 4.37
N LEU A 27 4.68 11.91 5.52
CA LEU A 27 3.88 12.94 6.21
C LEU A 27 4.76 14.10 6.70
N TRP A 28 5.91 13.80 7.29
CA TRP A 28 6.82 14.82 7.81
C TRP A 28 7.36 15.72 6.69
N VAL A 29 7.86 15.13 5.60
CA VAL A 29 8.36 15.88 4.45
C VAL A 29 7.22 16.65 3.77
N GLY A 30 6.05 16.03 3.63
CA GLY A 30 4.85 16.66 3.09
C GLY A 30 4.43 17.91 3.84
N TRP A 31 4.41 17.84 5.16
CA TRP A 31 4.10 18.98 6.01
C TRP A 31 5.14 20.10 5.92
N LYS A 32 6.42 19.77 5.78
CA LYS A 32 7.51 20.76 5.73
C LYS A 32 7.69 21.43 4.37
N GLN A 33 7.48 20.70 3.28
CA GLN A 33 7.86 21.14 1.94
C GLN A 33 6.69 21.16 0.94
N GLY A 34 5.51 20.64 1.32
CA GLY A 34 4.32 20.61 0.45
C GLY A 34 4.61 19.95 -0.91
N ALA A 35 4.14 20.57 -1.99
CA ALA A 35 4.31 20.09 -3.37
C ALA A 35 5.79 19.89 -3.78
N ALA A 36 6.72 20.70 -3.27
CA ALA A 36 8.13 20.62 -3.65
C ALA A 36 8.78 19.27 -3.29
N SER A 37 8.19 18.54 -2.34
CA SER A 37 8.68 17.23 -1.91
C SER A 37 8.21 16.05 -2.75
N LEU A 38 7.36 16.26 -3.76
CA LEU A 38 6.80 15.17 -4.55
C LEU A 38 7.87 14.20 -5.09
N PRO A 39 9.01 14.66 -5.66
CA PRO A 39 10.09 13.76 -6.08
C PRO A 39 10.55 12.80 -4.98
N TRP A 40 10.78 13.32 -3.77
CA TRP A 40 11.24 12.53 -2.63
C TRP A 40 10.18 11.54 -2.16
N VAL A 41 8.92 11.99 -2.08
CA VAL A 41 7.80 11.12 -1.70
C VAL A 41 7.64 9.96 -2.68
N ILE A 42 7.77 10.19 -3.98
CA ILE A 42 7.70 9.13 -4.99
C ILE A 42 8.87 8.16 -4.86
N LEU A 43 10.09 8.62 -4.59
CA LEU A 43 11.23 7.74 -4.36
C LEU A 43 11.07 6.91 -3.08
N ILE A 44 10.62 7.51 -1.98
CA ILE A 44 10.35 6.82 -0.71
C ILE A 44 9.25 5.76 -0.92
N LEU A 45 8.15 6.13 -1.59
CA LEU A 45 7.05 5.22 -1.88
C LEU A 45 7.50 4.06 -2.79
N SER A 46 8.30 4.36 -3.83
CA SER A 46 8.88 3.35 -4.71
C SER A 46 9.73 2.36 -3.93
N ALA A 47 10.61 2.84 -3.04
CA ALA A 47 11.42 1.99 -2.18
C ALA A 47 10.56 1.14 -1.25
N ALA A 48 9.50 1.71 -0.67
CA ALA A 48 8.56 1.01 0.20
C ALA A 48 7.80 -0.11 -0.55
N TRP A 49 7.37 0.14 -1.78
CA TRP A 49 6.71 -0.87 -2.63
C TRP A 49 7.68 -1.97 -3.08
N ILE A 50 8.94 -1.63 -3.34
CA ILE A 50 9.98 -2.62 -3.63
C ILE A 50 10.22 -3.50 -2.41
N SER A 51 10.30 -2.91 -1.21
CA SER A 51 10.49 -3.68 0.03
C SER A 51 9.36 -4.66 0.32
N ASP A 52 8.10 -4.33 0.03
CA ASP A 52 6.95 -5.24 0.19
C ASP A 52 7.08 -6.50 -0.70
N GLY A 53 7.49 -6.33 -1.96
CA GLY A 53 7.69 -7.48 -2.83
C GLY A 53 8.83 -8.39 -2.34
N ILE A 54 9.89 -7.80 -1.77
CA ILE A 54 11.06 -8.49 -1.25
C ILE A 54 10.75 -9.20 0.07
N ASP A 55 10.08 -8.54 1.01
CA ASP A 55 9.78 -9.11 2.33
C ASP A 55 8.90 -10.34 2.23
N GLY A 56 7.94 -10.34 1.30
CA GLY A 56 7.08 -11.49 1.07
C GLY A 56 7.90 -12.68 0.57
N ALA A 57 8.97 -12.45 -0.21
CA ALA A 57 9.88 -13.50 -0.64
C ALA A 57 10.70 -14.07 0.52
N PHE A 58 11.20 -13.21 1.42
CA PHE A 58 11.91 -13.66 2.63
C PHE A 58 11.00 -14.40 3.60
N ALA A 59 9.79 -13.88 3.87
CA ALA A 59 8.82 -14.49 4.76
C ALA A 59 8.41 -15.90 4.30
N ARG A 60 8.26 -16.12 2.98
CA ARG A 60 7.96 -17.45 2.40
C ARG A 60 9.12 -18.45 2.54
N ARG A 61 10.36 -17.95 2.59
CA ARG A 61 11.58 -18.75 2.70
C ARG A 61 12.08 -18.87 4.15
N ALA A 62 11.38 -18.27 5.10
CA ALA A 62 11.67 -18.38 6.52
C ALA A 62 11.12 -19.71 7.03
N SER A 63 11.88 -20.36 7.92
CA SER A 63 11.48 -21.61 8.58
C SER A 63 10.43 -21.40 9.68
N VAL A 64 10.20 -20.15 10.09
CA VAL A 64 9.25 -19.78 11.14
C VAL A 64 8.40 -18.59 10.69
N PRO A 65 7.19 -18.41 11.26
CA PRO A 65 6.37 -17.21 11.05
C PRO A 65 7.10 -15.94 11.49
N THR A 66 6.95 -14.86 10.73
CA THR A 66 7.49 -13.54 11.10
C THR A 66 6.63 -12.90 12.20
N LEU A 67 7.21 -12.06 13.05
CA LEU A 67 6.50 -11.46 14.18
C LEU A 67 5.44 -10.47 13.72
N LEU A 68 5.75 -9.69 12.68
CA LEU A 68 4.91 -8.60 12.20
C LEU A 68 3.95 -9.03 11.08
N ARG A 69 3.87 -10.33 10.78
CA ARG A 69 2.95 -10.86 9.75
C ARG A 69 1.50 -10.41 9.94
N ARG A 70 1.05 -10.26 11.18
CA ARG A 70 -0.33 -9.84 11.49
C ARG A 70 -0.55 -8.34 11.26
N LEU A 71 0.52 -7.55 11.31
CA LEU A 71 0.50 -6.09 11.16
C LEU A 71 0.81 -5.63 9.75
N ASP A 72 1.41 -6.49 8.92
CA ASP A 72 1.75 -6.25 7.51
C ASP A 72 0.65 -5.49 6.75
N TYR A 73 -0.59 -5.98 6.82
CA TYR A 73 -1.71 -5.33 6.17
C TYR A 73 -2.05 -3.94 6.75
N ALA A 74 -1.98 -3.77 8.07
CA ALA A 74 -2.24 -2.48 8.70
C ALA A 74 -1.14 -1.46 8.36
N VAL A 75 0.10 -1.92 8.21
CA VAL A 75 1.23 -1.09 7.75
C VAL A 75 1.02 -0.64 6.31
N ASP A 76 0.59 -1.53 5.41
CA ASP A 76 0.28 -1.15 4.02
C ASP A 76 -0.85 -0.12 3.94
N VAL A 77 -1.92 -0.32 4.72
CA VAL A 77 -3.02 0.65 4.82
C VAL A 77 -2.49 2.00 5.32
N SER A 78 -1.62 1.98 6.34
CA SER A 78 -1.04 3.19 6.91
C SER A 78 -0.16 3.93 5.90
N LEU A 79 0.65 3.21 5.12
CA LEU A 79 1.48 3.80 4.06
C LEU A 79 0.61 4.40 2.94
N ALA A 80 -0.43 3.69 2.50
CA ALA A 80 -1.37 4.19 1.50
C ALA A 80 -2.07 5.48 1.99
N TRP A 81 -2.58 5.48 3.22
CA TRP A 81 -3.24 6.67 3.79
C TRP A 81 -2.29 7.82 4.07
N ALA A 82 -1.05 7.55 4.50
CA ALA A 82 -0.02 8.57 4.65
C ALA A 82 0.26 9.28 3.33
N THR A 83 0.34 8.51 2.24
CA THR A 83 0.50 9.06 0.89
C THR A 83 -0.75 9.84 0.45
N PHE A 84 -1.95 9.36 0.76
CA PHE A 84 -3.19 10.08 0.46
C PHE A 84 -3.30 11.42 1.19
N ILE A 85 -2.95 11.45 2.47
CA ILE A 85 -2.91 12.67 3.29
C ILE A 85 -1.84 13.62 2.75
N TYR A 86 -0.67 13.10 2.37
CA TYR A 86 0.37 13.89 1.71
C TYR A 86 -0.17 14.64 0.49
N LEU A 87 -0.99 14.02 -0.36
CA LEU A 87 -1.57 14.70 -1.52
C LEU A 87 -2.42 15.92 -1.13
N GLY A 88 -3.06 15.90 0.05
CA GLY A 88 -3.75 17.06 0.62
C GLY A 88 -2.80 18.13 1.15
N LEU A 89 -1.80 17.71 1.94
CA LEU A 89 -0.77 18.62 2.49
C LEU A 89 0.00 19.34 1.38
N ALA A 90 0.24 18.66 0.28
CA ALA A 90 0.91 19.19 -0.90
C ALA A 90 -0.01 20.01 -1.83
N GLY A 91 -1.32 20.07 -1.55
CA GLY A 91 -2.28 20.85 -2.34
C GLY A 91 -2.71 20.21 -3.66
N TYR A 92 -2.40 18.93 -3.89
CA TYR A 92 -2.86 18.20 -5.08
C TYR A 92 -4.33 17.77 -4.97
N LEU A 93 -4.84 17.60 -3.76
CA LEU A 93 -6.23 17.25 -3.47
C LEU A 93 -6.80 18.19 -2.41
N SER A 94 -8.12 18.43 -2.46
CA SER A 94 -8.79 19.18 -1.40
C SER A 94 -8.90 18.32 -0.12
N TYR A 95 -8.76 18.97 1.04
CA TYR A 95 -8.96 18.30 2.33
C TYR A 95 -10.36 17.69 2.46
N THR A 96 -11.38 18.37 1.91
CA THR A 96 -12.76 17.85 1.86
C THR A 96 -12.82 16.50 1.15
N PHE A 97 -12.16 16.36 0.00
CA PHE A 97 -12.12 15.10 -0.73
C PHE A 97 -11.46 14.00 0.10
N ILE A 98 -10.33 14.28 0.75
CA ILE A 98 -9.61 13.31 1.59
C ILE A 98 -10.46 12.84 2.76
N VAL A 99 -11.13 13.77 3.45
CA VAL A 99 -12.01 13.47 4.58
C VAL A 99 -13.20 12.62 4.14
N LEU A 100 -13.92 13.03 3.10
CA LEU A 100 -15.08 12.29 2.59
C LEU A 100 -14.70 10.89 2.09
N TYR A 101 -13.59 10.78 1.36
CA TYR A 101 -13.08 9.49 0.89
C TYR A 101 -12.70 8.57 2.06
N THR A 102 -12.07 9.11 3.10
CA THR A 102 -11.68 8.34 4.30
C THR A 102 -12.91 7.88 5.09
N ILE A 103 -13.91 8.75 5.28
CA ILE A 103 -15.17 8.39 5.94
C ILE A 103 -15.89 7.29 5.16
N LEU A 104 -15.98 7.42 3.83
CA LEU A 104 -16.60 6.42 2.98
C LEU A 104 -15.87 5.07 3.06
N ALA A 105 -14.54 5.07 3.00
CA ALA A 105 -13.72 3.87 3.12
C ALA A 105 -13.91 3.19 4.49
N ALA A 106 -13.92 3.97 5.57
CA ALA A 106 -14.14 3.48 6.92
C ALA A 106 -15.56 2.91 7.09
N ALA A 107 -16.59 3.63 6.66
CA ALA A 107 -17.98 3.17 6.71
C ALA A 107 -18.19 1.87 5.93
N ALA A 108 -17.67 1.81 4.69
CA ALA A 108 -17.73 0.59 3.87
C ALA A 108 -16.99 -0.58 4.54
N PHE A 109 -15.81 -0.35 5.10
CA PHE A 109 -15.07 -1.40 5.81
C PHE A 109 -15.82 -1.90 7.06
N LEU A 110 -16.40 -1.00 7.85
CA LEU A 110 -17.15 -1.36 9.06
C LEU A 110 -18.46 -2.10 8.75
N TRP A 111 -19.12 -1.74 7.64
CA TRP A 111 -20.35 -2.38 7.17
C TRP A 111 -20.10 -3.80 6.65
N PHE A 112 -19.17 -3.95 5.70
CA PHE A 112 -18.92 -5.23 5.05
C PHE A 112 -17.97 -6.14 5.84
N ARG A 113 -17.07 -5.58 6.67
CA ARG A 113 -16.04 -6.29 7.44
C ARG A 113 -15.19 -7.24 6.59
N ARG A 114 -14.96 -6.88 5.31
CA ARG A 114 -14.14 -7.65 4.37
C ARG A 114 -12.87 -6.88 4.01
N LYS A 115 -11.73 -7.57 4.08
CA LYS A 115 -10.43 -7.04 3.62
C LYS A 115 -10.46 -6.57 2.16
N ALA A 116 -11.21 -7.26 1.29
CA ALA A 116 -11.33 -6.93 -0.12
C ALA A 116 -11.86 -5.50 -0.38
N VAL A 117 -12.76 -5.01 0.49
CA VAL A 117 -13.33 -3.66 0.41
C VAL A 117 -12.26 -2.62 0.69
N LEU A 118 -11.50 -2.78 1.79
CA LEU A 118 -10.45 -1.82 2.11
C LEU A 118 -9.31 -1.84 1.07
N VAL A 119 -9.00 -3.01 0.50
CA VAL A 119 -8.07 -3.11 -0.65
C VAL A 119 -8.59 -2.30 -1.85
N LEU A 120 -9.88 -2.28 -2.15
CA LEU A 120 -10.43 -1.47 -3.25
C LEU A 120 -10.10 0.02 -3.07
N PHE A 121 -10.32 0.56 -1.86
CA PHE A 121 -10.00 1.96 -1.55
C PHE A 121 -8.50 2.24 -1.61
N MET A 122 -7.67 1.33 -1.07
CA MET A 122 -6.21 1.45 -1.20
C MET A 122 -5.77 1.54 -2.67
N ARG A 123 -6.33 0.71 -3.55
CA ARG A 123 -5.99 0.75 -4.98
C ARG A 123 -6.47 2.04 -5.66
N GLY A 124 -7.58 2.61 -5.21
CA GLY A 124 -8.01 3.94 -5.64
C GLY A 124 -6.96 5.02 -5.29
N VAL A 125 -6.43 4.98 -4.07
CA VAL A 125 -5.33 5.86 -3.64
C VAL A 125 -4.08 5.64 -4.48
N ASP A 126 -3.65 4.39 -4.66
CA ASP A 126 -2.46 4.05 -5.46
C ASP A 126 -2.54 4.60 -6.89
N VAL A 127 -3.70 4.46 -7.53
CA VAL A 127 -3.96 4.98 -8.88
C VAL A 127 -3.87 6.50 -8.91
N LEU A 128 -4.49 7.17 -7.92
CA LEU A 128 -4.46 8.63 -7.84
C LEU A 128 -3.03 9.17 -7.65
N VAL A 129 -2.25 8.53 -6.78
CA VAL A 129 -0.83 8.84 -6.59
C VAL A 129 -0.06 8.64 -7.89
N ALA A 130 -0.26 7.53 -8.59
CA ALA A 130 0.41 7.26 -9.86
C ALA A 130 0.09 8.32 -10.93
N ILE A 131 -1.17 8.76 -11.03
CA ILE A 131 -1.58 9.82 -11.96
C ILE A 131 -0.86 11.14 -11.64
N ILE A 132 -0.84 11.54 -10.37
CA ILE A 132 -0.17 12.78 -9.93
C ILE A 132 1.35 12.68 -10.17
N ALA A 133 1.95 11.55 -9.84
CA ALA A 133 3.37 11.32 -9.99
C ALA A 133 3.81 11.35 -11.47
N LEU A 134 3.06 10.71 -12.36
CA LEU A 134 3.30 10.76 -13.81
C LEU A 134 3.17 12.18 -14.36
N ARG A 135 2.25 12.98 -13.84
CA ARG A 135 2.00 14.35 -14.30
C ARG A 135 3.05 15.35 -13.82
N PHE A 136 3.48 15.25 -12.56
CA PHE A 136 4.29 16.29 -11.91
C PHE A 136 5.72 15.85 -11.57
N ALA A 137 6.04 14.55 -11.64
CA ALA A 137 7.35 14.02 -11.26
C ALA A 137 7.75 12.81 -12.13
N PHE A 138 7.50 12.88 -13.44
CA PHE A 138 7.64 11.75 -14.39
C PHE A 138 8.95 10.95 -14.24
N LEU A 139 10.10 11.64 -14.18
CA LEU A 139 11.42 10.99 -14.06
C LEU A 139 11.55 10.19 -12.75
N TYR A 140 10.98 10.68 -11.66
CA TYR A 140 11.00 10.02 -10.35
C TYR A 140 10.04 8.84 -10.27
N THR A 141 9.05 8.76 -11.17
CA THR A 141 8.15 7.59 -11.30
C THR A 141 8.76 6.42 -12.05
N LEU A 142 9.87 6.60 -12.78
CA LEU A 142 10.46 5.52 -13.58
C LEU A 142 10.82 4.27 -12.75
N PRO A 143 11.44 4.38 -11.55
CA PRO A 143 11.70 3.20 -10.70
C PRO A 143 10.42 2.42 -10.34
N MET A 144 9.33 3.14 -10.03
CA MET A 144 8.03 2.53 -9.74
C MET A 144 7.49 1.78 -10.96
N ILE A 145 7.55 2.38 -12.14
CA ILE A 145 7.08 1.76 -13.40
C ILE A 145 7.90 0.51 -13.71
N VAL A 146 9.23 0.61 -13.68
CA VAL A 146 10.14 -0.52 -13.92
C VAL A 146 9.85 -1.66 -12.94
N TRP A 147 9.69 -1.34 -11.65
CA TRP A 147 9.34 -2.34 -10.64
C TRP A 147 7.99 -2.99 -10.90
N LEU A 148 6.94 -2.21 -11.18
CA LEU A 148 5.60 -2.73 -11.47
C LEU A 148 5.60 -3.65 -12.69
N LEU A 149 6.31 -3.28 -13.76
CA LEU A 149 6.46 -4.12 -14.95
C LEU A 149 7.22 -5.41 -14.64
N GLY A 150 8.31 -5.32 -13.87
CA GLY A 150 9.08 -6.48 -13.42
C GLY A 150 8.23 -7.42 -12.56
N LEU A 151 7.46 -6.87 -11.61
CA LEU A 151 6.56 -7.64 -10.74
C LEU A 151 5.41 -8.26 -11.54
N ALA A 152 4.82 -7.51 -12.48
CA ALA A 152 3.83 -8.02 -13.41
C ALA A 152 4.36 -9.21 -14.21
N TYR A 153 5.59 -9.13 -14.71
CA TYR A 153 6.24 -10.19 -15.47
C TYR A 153 6.55 -11.43 -14.62
N VAL A 154 7.24 -11.24 -13.49
CA VAL A 154 7.71 -12.33 -12.61
C VAL A 154 6.53 -12.99 -11.89
N MET A 155 5.57 -12.22 -11.41
CA MET A 155 4.45 -12.71 -10.61
C MET A 155 3.15 -12.90 -11.41
N ARG A 156 3.18 -12.84 -12.75
CA ARG A 156 1.98 -12.90 -13.62
C ARG A 156 0.95 -13.95 -13.23
N VAL A 157 1.39 -15.18 -12.92
CA VAL A 157 0.50 -16.30 -12.54
C VAL A 157 -0.20 -15.99 -11.22
N ARG A 158 0.57 -15.54 -10.24
CA ARG A 158 0.08 -15.24 -8.89
C ARG A 158 -0.81 -14.01 -8.87
N LEU A 159 -0.44 -12.96 -9.62
CA LEU A 159 -1.27 -11.77 -9.80
C LEU A 159 -2.62 -12.14 -10.39
N ARG A 160 -2.64 -12.96 -11.46
CA ARG A 160 -3.89 -13.42 -12.07
C ARG A 160 -4.77 -14.19 -11.08
N GLN A 161 -4.19 -15.06 -10.27
CA GLN A 161 -4.92 -15.79 -9.22
C GLN A 161 -5.41 -14.86 -8.10
N GLY A 162 -4.58 -13.91 -7.67
CA GLY A 162 -4.90 -12.93 -6.64
C GLY A 162 -6.05 -12.03 -7.05
N VAL A 163 -6.01 -11.49 -8.27
CA VAL A 163 -7.08 -10.66 -8.85
C VAL A 163 -8.38 -11.47 -8.95
N ARG A 164 -8.33 -12.71 -9.44
CA ARG A 164 -9.53 -13.58 -9.49
C ARG A 164 -10.12 -13.89 -8.12
N ARG A 165 -9.27 -14.03 -7.09
CA ARG A 165 -9.72 -14.25 -5.71
C ARG A 165 -10.37 -12.99 -5.15
N TRP A 166 -9.67 -11.86 -5.25
CA TRP A 166 -10.19 -10.56 -4.81
C TRP A 166 -11.50 -10.20 -5.52
N TRP A 167 -11.60 -10.44 -6.82
CA TRP A 167 -12.82 -10.21 -7.59
C TRP A 167 -13.97 -11.07 -7.08
N ARG A 168 -13.76 -12.38 -6.87
CA ARG A 168 -14.80 -13.26 -6.30
C ARG A 168 -15.24 -12.82 -4.90
N ASP A 169 -14.29 -12.45 -4.05
CA ASP A 169 -14.58 -11.95 -2.71
C ASP A 169 -15.42 -10.68 -2.78
N LEU A 170 -15.11 -9.77 -3.72
CA LEU A 170 -15.86 -8.55 -3.95
C LEU A 170 -17.27 -8.83 -4.51
N THR A 171 -17.40 -9.68 -5.53
CA THR A 171 -18.70 -10.01 -6.13
C THR A 171 -19.60 -10.76 -5.18
N SER A 172 -19.04 -11.55 -4.24
CA SER A 172 -19.82 -12.26 -3.23
C SER A 172 -20.57 -11.33 -2.28
N LEU A 173 -20.14 -10.06 -2.16
CA LEU A 173 -20.86 -9.04 -1.39
C LEU A 173 -22.18 -8.66 -2.07
N PHE A 174 -22.21 -8.62 -3.40
CA PHE A 174 -23.38 -8.24 -4.17
C PHE A 174 -24.39 -9.39 -4.29
N SER A 175 -23.96 -10.65 -4.21
CA SER A 175 -24.87 -11.80 -4.15
C SER A 175 -25.61 -11.95 -2.81
N LEU A 176 -25.16 -11.25 -1.76
CA LEU A 176 -25.78 -11.26 -0.43
C LEU A 176 -26.74 -10.08 -0.20
N LEU A 177 -26.78 -9.12 -1.13
CA LEU A 177 -27.78 -8.08 -1.10
C LEU A 177 -29.06 -8.67 -1.71
N PRO A 178 -30.16 -8.82 -0.96
CA PRO A 178 -31.44 -9.13 -1.56
C PRO A 178 -31.71 -8.02 -2.59
N LEU A 179 -31.98 -8.41 -3.83
CA LEU A 179 -32.50 -7.49 -4.84
C LEU A 179 -33.82 -6.96 -4.26
N ALA A 180 -33.77 -5.76 -3.69
CA ALA A 180 -34.93 -5.01 -3.24
C ALA A 180 -35.69 -4.46 -4.45
#